data_AF-A0A538IMM2-F1
#
_entry.id   AF-A0A538IMM2-F1
#
_cell.length_a   1.000
_cell.length_b   1.000
_cell.length_c   1.000
_cell.angle_alpha   90.00
_cell.angle_beta   90.00
_cell.angle_gamma   90.00
#
_symmetry.space_group_name_H-M   'P 1'
#
loop_
_entity.id
_entity.type
_entity.pdbx_description
1 polymer ?
#
loop_
_entity_poly.entity_id
_entity_poly.type
_entity_poly.pdbx_seq_one_letter_code
_entity_poly.pdbx_strand_id
1 'polypeptide(L)'
;MIVYACIAPHGEVDLAPELRAAMEELGRRFAAAAPDVAVIVTPHSVHVGGHFAVVTAGNVGEWETDAEVVAALLEAPLPVLGVSYGGNDPATAEFPLDWGTEVPLEFLRPPRIVVVSPARDRPLEEHLRLGEAIAALPGRVALVASADHGHAHDPDGPHGFDPAAATYDARL
;
A
#
# COMPACT_ATOMS: atom_id res chain seq x y z
N MET A 1 6.09 -8.33 14.06
CA MET A 1 6.39 -7.03 14.73
C MET A 1 6.60 -5.99 13.65
N ILE A 2 5.89 -4.85 13.73
CA ILE A 2 6.17 -3.72 12.83
C ILE A 2 7.50 -3.09 13.21
N VAL A 3 8.45 -3.10 12.27
CA VAL A 3 9.79 -2.49 12.45
C VAL A 3 9.92 -1.15 11.72
N TYR A 4 8.99 -0.86 10.80
CA TYR A 4 8.93 0.39 10.05
C TYR A 4 7.50 0.69 9.62
N ALA A 5 7.12 1.96 9.59
CA ALA A 5 5.86 2.39 9.01
C ALA A 5 6.04 3.74 8.32
N CYS A 6 5.43 3.93 7.15
CA CYS A 6 5.43 5.20 6.46
C CYS A 6 4.13 5.42 5.67
N ILE A 7 3.85 6.70 5.40
CA ILE A 7 2.93 7.13 4.36
C ILE A 7 3.80 7.57 3.18
N ALA A 8 3.52 7.06 1.99
CA ALA A 8 4.24 7.40 0.78
C ALA A 8 3.24 7.78 -0.31
N PRO A 9 3.43 8.89 -1.04
CA PRO A 9 2.61 9.22 -2.20
C PRO A 9 2.84 8.23 -3.34
N HIS A 10 1.95 8.28 -4.31
CA HIS A 10 2.04 7.53 -5.57
C HIS A 10 1.83 8.40 -6.82
N GLY A 11 1.94 9.72 -6.67
CA GLY A 11 2.03 10.66 -7.77
C GLY A 11 3.46 10.86 -8.29
N GLU A 12 3.63 11.87 -9.14
CA GLU A 12 4.93 12.24 -9.71
C GLU A 12 5.87 12.82 -8.62
N VAL A 13 6.78 12.00 -8.12
CA VAL A 13 7.75 12.38 -7.06
C VAL A 13 8.79 13.42 -7.51
N ASP A 14 8.94 13.61 -8.82
CA ASP A 14 9.86 14.59 -9.43
C ASP A 14 9.32 16.01 -9.52
N LEU A 15 8.04 16.23 -9.18
CA LEU A 15 7.43 17.56 -9.25
C LEU A 15 8.09 18.58 -8.30
N ALA A 16 8.66 18.09 -7.18
CA ALA A 16 9.35 18.93 -6.21
C ALA A 16 10.62 18.22 -5.70
N PRO A 17 11.80 18.87 -5.72
CA PRO A 17 13.02 18.30 -5.17
C PRO A 17 12.90 17.86 -3.71
N GLU A 18 12.11 18.58 -2.92
CA GLU A 18 11.84 18.26 -1.51
C GLU A 18 11.05 16.96 -1.37
N LEU A 19 10.14 16.66 -2.30
CA LEU A 19 9.35 15.44 -2.31
C LEU A 19 10.23 14.23 -2.63
N ARG A 20 11.04 14.32 -3.68
CA ARG A 20 12.04 13.28 -4.00
C ARG A 20 12.99 13.03 -2.83
N ALA A 21 13.54 14.09 -2.23
CA ALA A 21 14.44 13.96 -1.08
C ALA A 21 13.74 13.30 0.13
N ALA A 22 12.46 13.60 0.37
CA ALA A 22 11.68 12.94 1.41
C ALA A 22 11.48 11.44 1.12
N MET A 23 11.20 11.07 -0.13
CA MET A 23 11.08 9.66 -0.54
C MET A 23 12.40 8.90 -0.41
N GLU A 24 13.53 9.51 -0.78
CA GLU A 24 14.88 8.96 -0.58
C GLU A 24 15.18 8.75 0.91
N GLU A 25 14.76 9.69 1.77
CA GLU A 25 14.88 9.56 3.22
C GLU A 25 14.00 8.43 3.78
N LEU A 26 12.79 8.22 3.24
CA LEU A 26 11.98 7.04 3.57
C LEU A 26 12.73 5.75 3.22
N GLY A 27 13.30 5.67 2.02
CA GLY A 27 14.11 4.53 1.58
C GLY A 27 15.31 4.26 2.50
N ARG A 28 16.03 5.30 2.90
CA ARG A 28 17.18 5.18 3.82
C ARG A 28 16.75 4.65 5.19
N ARG A 29 15.66 5.17 5.77
CA ARG A 29 15.15 4.72 7.07
C ARG A 29 14.58 3.30 7.00
N PHE A 30 13.89 2.98 5.91
CA PHE A 30 13.40 1.63 5.63
C PHE A 30 14.53 0.61 5.59
N ALA A 31 15.60 0.90 4.82
CA ALA A 31 16.76 0.03 4.72
C ALA A 31 17.45 -0.18 6.09
N ALA A 32 17.56 0.87 6.90
CA ALA A 32 18.09 0.78 8.26
C ALA A 32 17.20 -0.05 9.19
N ALA A 33 15.88 -0.03 8.98
CA ALA A 33 14.94 -0.86 9.70
C ALA A 33 14.92 -2.32 9.23
N ALA A 34 15.49 -2.65 8.06
CA ALA A 34 15.67 -4.01 7.55
C ALA A 34 14.44 -4.93 7.76
N PRO A 35 13.26 -4.59 7.21
CA PRO A 35 12.09 -5.47 7.25
C PRO A 35 12.28 -6.68 6.33
N ASP A 36 11.67 -7.80 6.69
CA ASP A 36 11.63 -9.02 5.88
C ASP A 36 10.58 -8.90 4.76
N VAL A 37 9.51 -8.14 5.02
CA VAL A 37 8.34 -7.97 4.14
C VAL A 37 7.73 -6.58 4.31
N ALA A 38 7.26 -5.99 3.20
CA ALA A 38 6.43 -4.79 3.23
C ALA A 38 4.96 -5.13 2.92
N VAL A 39 4.06 -4.82 3.84
CA VAL A 39 2.61 -4.80 3.57
C VAL A 39 2.26 -3.42 3.04
N ILE A 40 1.84 -3.35 1.78
CA ILE A 40 1.52 -2.10 1.10
C ILE A 40 0.01 -2.00 0.98
N VAL A 41 -0.55 -1.00 1.66
CA VAL A 41 -1.96 -0.66 1.56
C VAL A 41 -2.10 0.41 0.47
N THR A 42 -2.71 0.07 -0.67
CA THR A 42 -2.80 0.94 -1.85
C THR A 42 -4.25 1.12 -2.32
N PRO A 43 -4.68 2.35 -2.64
CA PRO A 43 -6.02 2.63 -3.13
C PRO A 43 -6.18 2.45 -4.65
N HIS A 44 -5.14 1.99 -5.38
CA HIS A 44 -5.15 1.87 -6.85
C HIS A 44 -5.09 0.45 -7.39
N SER A 45 -4.86 -0.54 -6.53
CA SER A 45 -4.97 -1.94 -6.90
C SER A 45 -6.45 -2.37 -7.06
N VAL A 46 -6.75 -3.66 -6.96
CA VAL A 46 -8.11 -4.17 -7.13
C VAL A 46 -9.06 -3.62 -6.05
N HIS A 47 -10.22 -3.10 -6.46
CA HIS A 47 -11.29 -2.71 -5.54
C HIS A 47 -12.36 -3.80 -5.50
N VAL A 48 -12.67 -4.29 -4.29
CA VAL A 48 -13.73 -5.28 -4.08
C VAL A 48 -14.78 -4.70 -3.13
N GLY A 49 -16.02 -4.59 -3.60
CA GLY A 49 -17.10 -4.01 -2.80
C GLY A 49 -17.29 -4.76 -1.47
N GLY A 50 -17.33 -4.01 -0.38
CA GLY A 50 -17.55 -4.52 0.97
C GLY A 50 -16.40 -5.34 1.56
N HIS A 51 -15.25 -5.42 0.90
CA HIS A 51 -14.13 -6.28 1.31
C HIS A 51 -12.79 -5.60 1.15
N PHE A 52 -11.90 -5.84 2.10
CA PHE A 52 -10.47 -5.63 1.87
C PHE A 52 -9.99 -6.71 0.91
N ALA A 53 -9.07 -6.38 0.03
CA ALA A 53 -8.50 -7.36 -0.90
C ALA A 53 -7.03 -7.59 -0.56
N VAL A 54 -6.60 -8.85 -0.53
CA VAL A 54 -5.19 -9.23 -0.41
C VAL A 54 -4.80 -9.94 -1.69
N VAL A 55 -3.74 -9.46 -2.35
CA VAL A 55 -3.21 -10.15 -3.54
C VAL A 55 -2.57 -11.47 -3.12
N THR A 56 -3.00 -12.57 -3.73
CA THR A 56 -2.53 -13.93 -3.41
C THR A 56 -1.59 -14.52 -4.46
N ALA A 57 -1.42 -13.83 -5.58
CA ALA A 57 -0.46 -14.22 -6.62
C ALA A 57 0.97 -14.24 -6.06
N GLY A 58 1.77 -15.22 -6.46
CA GLY A 58 3.14 -15.44 -5.97
C GLY A 58 4.09 -14.30 -6.34
N ASN A 59 3.76 -13.55 -7.39
CA ASN A 59 4.46 -12.31 -7.74
C ASN A 59 3.48 -11.18 -8.04
N VAL A 60 3.90 -9.95 -7.76
CA VAL A 60 3.27 -8.71 -8.23
C VAL A 60 4.32 -7.93 -9.02
N GLY A 61 4.22 -7.94 -10.35
CA GLY A 61 5.31 -7.49 -11.21
C GLY A 61 6.61 -8.24 -10.91
N GLU A 62 7.69 -7.52 -10.57
CA GLU A 62 8.99 -8.09 -10.21
C GLU A 62 9.10 -8.55 -8.74
N TRP A 63 8.08 -8.30 -7.92
CA TRP A 63 8.15 -8.50 -6.48
C TRP A 63 7.57 -9.86 -6.08
N GLU A 64 8.34 -10.63 -5.31
CA GLU A 64 7.86 -11.86 -4.66
C GLU A 64 6.85 -11.52 -3.55
N THR A 65 5.74 -12.25 -3.53
CA THR A 65 4.71 -12.13 -2.50
C THR A 65 5.01 -13.02 -1.30
N ASP A 66 4.90 -12.50 -0.08
CA ASP A 66 5.05 -13.33 1.12
C ASP A 66 3.79 -14.15 1.42
N ALA A 67 3.81 -15.44 1.10
CA ALA A 67 2.67 -16.33 1.23
C ALA A 67 2.21 -16.55 2.69
N GLU A 68 3.12 -16.51 3.67
CA GLU A 68 2.76 -16.67 5.09
C GLU A 68 1.99 -15.45 5.59
N VAL A 69 2.44 -14.25 5.21
CA VAL A 69 1.74 -13.00 5.53
C VAL A 69 0.38 -12.93 4.84
N VAL A 70 0.30 -13.32 3.57
CA VAL A 70 -0.99 -13.42 2.85
C VAL A 70 -1.96 -14.33 3.61
N ALA A 71 -1.54 -15.55 3.95
CA ALA A 71 -2.39 -16.49 4.68
C ALA A 71 -2.86 -15.92 6.03
N ALA A 72 -1.97 -15.28 6.79
CA ALA A 72 -2.31 -14.67 8.08
C ALA A 72 -3.34 -13.53 7.93
N LEU A 73 -3.25 -12.71 6.89
CA LEU A 73 -4.22 -11.63 6.64
C LEU A 73 -5.58 -12.16 6.18
N LEU A 74 -5.62 -13.26 5.41
CA LEU A 74 -6.86 -13.90 4.99
C LEU A 74 -7.63 -14.54 6.17
N GLU A 75 -6.92 -14.98 7.21
CA GLU A 75 -7.51 -15.51 8.45
C GLU A 75 -7.93 -14.42 9.45
N ALA A 76 -7.66 -13.15 9.16
CA ALA A 76 -8.07 -12.06 10.04
C ALA A 76 -9.61 -12.01 10.16
N PRO A 77 -10.18 -11.71 11.36
CA PRO A 77 -11.63 -11.66 11.56
C PRO A 77 -12.25 -10.35 11.01
N LEU A 78 -12.04 -10.12 9.72
CA LEU A 78 -12.42 -8.98 8.90
C LEU A 78 -12.91 -9.49 7.54
N PRO A 79 -13.69 -8.70 6.79
CA PRO A 79 -14.11 -9.07 5.43
C PRO A 79 -12.94 -8.94 4.46
N VAL A 80 -12.01 -9.89 4.49
CA VAL A 80 -10.84 -9.93 3.60
C VAL A 80 -11.07 -11.00 2.53
N LEU A 81 -10.79 -10.67 1.26
CA LEU A 81 -10.82 -11.61 0.15
C LEU A 81 -9.44 -11.71 -0.50
N GLY A 82 -9.06 -12.94 -0.85
CA GLY A 82 -7.89 -13.19 -1.67
C GLY A 82 -8.19 -12.93 -3.14
N VAL A 83 -7.30 -12.23 -3.83
CA VAL A 83 -7.41 -11.95 -5.27
C VAL A 83 -6.13 -12.41 -5.99
N SER A 84 -6.29 -13.25 -7.00
CA SER A 84 -5.20 -13.72 -7.88
C SER A 84 -5.41 -13.19 -9.31
N TYR A 85 -4.40 -13.32 -10.17
CA TYR A 85 -4.45 -13.01 -11.59
C TYR A 85 -3.60 -13.98 -12.42
N GLY A 86 -4.01 -14.24 -13.66
CA GLY A 86 -3.27 -15.07 -14.62
C GLY A 86 -3.42 -16.59 -14.40
N GLY A 87 -3.08 -17.11 -13.22
CA GLY A 87 -3.01 -18.54 -12.92
C GLY A 87 -3.90 -19.00 -11.75
N ASN A 88 -4.27 -20.28 -11.77
CA ASN A 88 -5.03 -20.92 -10.68
C ASN A 88 -4.15 -21.39 -9.51
N ASP A 89 -2.87 -21.66 -9.77
CA ASP A 89 -1.89 -21.95 -8.73
C ASP A 89 -1.32 -20.62 -8.22
N PRO A 90 -1.59 -20.22 -6.97
CA PRO A 90 -1.11 -18.95 -6.43
C PRO A 90 0.40 -18.82 -6.54
N ALA A 91 1.17 -19.92 -6.36
CA ALA A 91 2.63 -19.87 -6.36
C ALA A 91 3.24 -19.47 -7.72
N THR A 92 2.50 -19.66 -8.81
CA THR A 92 2.95 -19.34 -10.18
C THR A 92 2.12 -18.25 -10.85
N ALA A 93 1.09 -17.73 -10.16
CA ALA A 93 0.29 -16.61 -10.61
C ALA A 93 1.08 -15.30 -10.52
N GLU A 94 0.80 -14.38 -11.44
CA GLU A 94 1.44 -13.07 -11.54
C GLU A 94 0.36 -12.00 -11.53
N PHE A 95 0.44 -11.04 -10.61
CA PHE A 95 -0.47 -9.90 -10.54
C PHE A 95 0.20 -8.65 -11.16
N PRO A 96 -0.53 -7.82 -11.92
CA PRO A 96 0.04 -6.61 -12.50
C PRO A 96 0.43 -5.60 -11.40
N LEU A 97 1.58 -4.96 -11.58
CA LEU A 97 2.02 -3.87 -10.72
C LEU A 97 1.36 -2.55 -11.16
N ASP A 98 0.71 -1.85 -10.24
CA ASP A 98 0.10 -0.54 -10.45
C ASP A 98 0.96 0.59 -9.85
N TRP A 99 0.76 1.83 -10.32
CA TRP A 99 1.53 3.00 -9.86
C TRP A 99 1.39 3.26 -8.35
N GLY A 100 0.24 2.93 -7.76
CA GLY A 100 -0.01 3.01 -6.33
C GLY A 100 0.90 2.10 -5.52
N THR A 101 1.34 1.00 -6.11
CA THR A 101 2.27 0.05 -5.50
C THR A 101 3.71 0.34 -5.91
N GLU A 102 3.95 0.64 -7.19
CA GLU A 102 5.27 0.82 -7.79
C GLU A 102 6.03 2.02 -7.21
N VAL A 103 5.40 3.21 -7.18
CA VAL A 103 6.09 4.45 -6.80
C VAL A 103 6.70 4.37 -5.39
N PRO A 104 6.00 3.91 -4.34
CA PRO A 104 6.65 3.67 -3.05
C PRO A 104 7.77 2.62 -3.10
N LEU A 105 7.58 1.54 -3.85
CA LEU A 105 8.50 0.41 -3.91
C LEU A 105 9.83 0.74 -4.59
N GLU A 106 9.85 1.67 -5.54
CA GLU A 106 11.08 2.18 -6.15
C GLU A 106 12.07 2.70 -5.09
N PHE A 107 11.58 3.30 -4.00
CA PHE A 107 12.42 3.85 -2.94
C PHE A 107 12.67 2.88 -1.78
N LEU A 108 11.68 2.04 -1.44
CA LEU A 108 11.76 1.19 -0.25
C LEU A 108 12.50 -0.14 -0.51
N ARG A 109 12.37 -0.72 -1.71
CA ARG A 109 13.03 -1.96 -2.16
C ARG A 109 13.03 -3.11 -1.11
N PRO A 110 11.87 -3.55 -0.58
CA PRO A 110 11.75 -4.70 0.31
C PRO A 110 12.20 -6.03 -0.34
N PRO A 111 12.58 -7.05 0.44
CA PRO A 111 12.81 -8.40 -0.10
C PRO A 111 11.55 -9.05 -0.67
N ARG A 112 10.39 -8.86 -0.01
CA ARG A 112 9.07 -9.38 -0.40
C ARG A 112 7.98 -8.38 -0.08
N ILE A 113 6.83 -8.53 -0.73
CA ILE A 113 5.68 -7.64 -0.49
C ILE A 113 4.39 -8.42 -0.21
N VAL A 114 3.40 -7.72 0.33
CA VAL A 114 1.99 -8.12 0.27
C VAL A 114 1.17 -6.88 -0.05
N VAL A 115 0.40 -6.93 -1.13
CA VAL A 115 -0.46 -5.82 -1.57
C VAL A 115 -1.85 -5.99 -0.98
N VAL A 116 -2.34 -4.94 -0.33
CA VAL A 116 -3.65 -4.89 0.31
C VAL A 116 -4.43 -3.69 -0.22
N SER A 117 -5.65 -3.92 -0.70
CA SER A 117 -6.56 -2.84 -1.07
C SER A 117 -7.50 -2.51 0.09
N PRO A 118 -7.68 -1.23 0.44
CA PRO A 118 -8.63 -0.81 1.45
C PRO A 118 -10.08 -0.95 0.94
N ALA A 119 -11.01 -1.10 1.87
CA ALA A 119 -12.44 -1.16 1.58
C ALA A 119 -13.13 0.17 1.94
N ARG A 120 -13.25 1.09 0.98
CA ARG A 120 -13.72 2.47 1.22
C ARG A 120 -15.17 2.57 1.71
N ASP A 121 -15.96 1.53 1.46
CA ASP A 121 -17.35 1.38 1.87
C ASP A 121 -17.52 0.64 3.22
N ARG A 122 -16.42 0.37 3.93
CA ARG A 122 -16.41 -0.25 5.26
C ARG A 122 -16.17 0.78 6.36
N PRO A 123 -16.65 0.52 7.60
CA PRO A 123 -16.44 1.40 8.75
C PRO A 123 -14.95 1.63 9.04
N LEU A 124 -14.58 2.84 9.46
CA LEU A 124 -13.20 3.21 9.79
C LEU A 124 -12.60 2.27 10.85
N GLU A 125 -13.40 1.82 11.80
CA GLU A 125 -13.00 0.90 12.86
C GLU A 125 -12.44 -0.41 12.29
N GLU A 126 -12.93 -0.86 11.13
CA GLU A 126 -12.41 -2.07 10.48
C GLU A 126 -11.05 -1.83 9.82
N HIS A 127 -10.78 -0.62 9.34
CA HIS A 127 -9.44 -0.24 8.85
C HIS A 127 -8.43 -0.19 9.99
N LEU A 128 -8.84 0.29 11.17
CA LEU A 128 -8.01 0.24 12.38
C LEU A 128 -7.71 -1.21 12.78
N ARG A 129 -8.74 -2.08 12.78
CA ARG A 129 -8.57 -3.51 13.06
C ARG A 129 -7.71 -4.23 12.01
N LEU A 130 -7.73 -3.79 10.74
CA LEU A 130 -6.79 -4.29 9.73
C LEU A 130 -5.35 -3.90 10.09
N GLY A 131 -5.13 -2.66 10.53
CA GLY A 131 -3.83 -2.22 11.05
C GLY A 131 -3.35 -3.05 12.25
N GLU A 132 -4.26 -3.40 13.17
CA GLU A 132 -3.96 -4.30 14.29
C GLU A 132 -3.59 -5.71 13.81
N ALA A 133 -4.29 -6.25 12.81
CA ALA A 133 -3.98 -7.55 12.21
C ALA A 133 -2.59 -7.54 11.54
N ILE A 134 -2.25 -6.47 10.82
CA ILE A 134 -0.91 -6.27 10.24
C ILE A 134 0.15 -6.17 11.35
N ALA A 135 -0.14 -5.47 12.45
CA ALA A 135 0.79 -5.34 13.57
C ALA A 135 1.09 -6.67 14.28
N ALA A 136 0.12 -7.59 14.28
CA ALA A 136 0.23 -8.91 14.86
C ALA A 136 0.98 -9.93 13.99
N LEU A 137 1.30 -9.60 12.73
CA LEU A 137 2.03 -10.49 11.83
C LEU A 137 3.41 -10.90 12.40
N PRO A 138 3.84 -12.15 12.15
CA PRO A 138 5.16 -12.62 12.54
C PRO A 138 6.26 -11.93 11.71
N GLY A 139 7.52 -12.04 12.16
CA GLY A 139 8.67 -11.46 11.46
C GLY A 139 8.79 -9.94 11.57
N ARG A 140 9.66 -9.35 10.75
CA ARG A 140 9.92 -7.90 10.69
C ARG A 140 9.11 -7.28 9.56
N VAL A 141 7.97 -6.70 9.91
CA VAL A 141 7.03 -6.17 8.93
C VAL A 141 7.22 -4.66 8.78
N ALA A 142 7.20 -4.17 7.55
CA ALA A 142 6.98 -2.76 7.26
C ALA A 142 5.53 -2.52 6.82
N LEU A 143 4.88 -1.50 7.37
CA LEU A 143 3.58 -1.03 6.87
C LEU A 143 3.80 0.19 5.97
N VAL A 144 3.38 0.10 4.71
CA VAL A 144 3.46 1.19 3.74
C VAL A 144 2.04 1.60 3.37
N ALA A 145 1.60 2.77 3.81
CA ALA A 145 0.35 3.37 3.36
C ALA A 145 0.63 4.20 2.10
N SER A 146 0.26 3.67 0.94
CA SER A 146 0.37 4.40 -0.31
C SER A 146 -0.81 5.36 -0.46
N ALA A 147 -0.57 6.67 -0.37
CA ALA A 147 -1.64 7.65 -0.32
C ALA A 147 -1.20 9.03 -0.82
N ASP A 148 -1.97 9.56 -1.77
CA ASP A 148 -2.00 10.99 -2.10
C ASP A 148 -3.12 11.70 -1.32
N HIS A 149 -3.07 13.03 -1.27
CA HIS A 149 -4.03 13.86 -0.54
C HIS A 149 -5.08 14.50 -1.48
N GLY A 150 -5.38 15.79 -1.33
CA GLY A 150 -6.30 16.51 -2.21
C GLY A 150 -5.87 16.43 -3.68
N HIS A 151 -6.85 16.36 -4.59
CA HIS A 151 -6.60 16.26 -6.04
C HIS A 151 -7.14 17.47 -6.83
N ALA A 152 -7.67 18.49 -6.14
CA ALA A 152 -8.33 19.65 -6.75
C ALA A 152 -7.59 20.97 -6.46
N HIS A 153 -6.28 21.00 -6.72
CA HIS A 153 -5.40 22.15 -6.44
C HIS A 153 -5.14 23.05 -7.65
N ASP A 154 -5.57 22.65 -8.84
CA ASP A 154 -5.25 23.33 -10.11
C ASP A 154 -6.53 23.49 -10.95
N PRO A 155 -6.94 24.72 -11.34
CA PRO A 155 -8.11 24.93 -12.19
C PRO A 155 -8.02 24.22 -13.55
N ASP A 156 -6.81 23.98 -14.06
CA ASP A 156 -6.55 23.26 -15.31
C ASP A 156 -6.32 21.75 -15.10
N GLY A 157 -6.32 21.30 -13.83
CA GLY A 157 -6.17 19.90 -13.45
C GLY A 157 -7.44 19.05 -13.71
N PRO A 158 -7.34 17.71 -13.64
CA PRO A 158 -8.43 16.79 -13.99
C PRO A 158 -9.68 16.92 -13.10
N HIS A 159 -9.53 17.52 -11.92
CA HIS A 159 -10.62 17.76 -10.96
C HIS A 159 -10.92 19.26 -10.75
N GLY A 160 -10.26 20.15 -11.50
CA GLY A 160 -10.36 21.59 -11.31
C GLY A 160 -9.82 22.07 -9.95
N PHE A 161 -10.20 23.30 -9.58
CA PHE A 161 -9.78 23.91 -8.32
C PHE A 161 -10.93 23.91 -7.29
N ASP A 162 -10.66 23.35 -6.11
CA ASP A 162 -11.52 23.46 -4.93
C ASP A 162 -10.65 23.79 -3.70
N PRO A 163 -10.88 24.93 -3.00
CA PRO A 163 -10.14 25.26 -1.78
C PRO A 163 -10.31 24.24 -0.65
N ALA A 164 -11.32 23.36 -0.72
CA ALA A 164 -11.48 22.25 0.20
C ALA A 164 -10.30 21.26 0.14
N ALA A 165 -9.64 21.10 -1.01
CA ALA A 165 -8.46 20.24 -1.14
C ALA A 165 -7.30 20.74 -0.28
N ALA A 166 -6.95 22.03 -0.40
CA ALA A 166 -5.93 22.65 0.47
C ALA A 166 -6.32 22.64 1.96
N THR A 167 -7.62 22.79 2.25
CA THR A 167 -8.13 22.72 3.63
C THR A 167 -8.02 21.32 4.21
N TYR A 168 -8.23 20.28 3.39
CA TYR A 168 -8.07 18.88 3.79
C TYR A 168 -6.61 18.55 4.07
N ASP A 169 -5.70 18.91 3.15
CA ASP A 169 -4.26 18.64 3.28
C ASP A 169 -3.67 19.27 4.54
N ALA A 170 -4.08 20.49 4.88
CA ALA A 170 -3.57 21.20 6.06
C ALA A 170 -4.07 20.64 7.42
N ARG A 171 -5.00 19.69 7.42
CA ARG A 171 -5.55 19.06 8.65
C ARG A 171 -4.88 17.73 9.00
N LEU A 172 -4.10 17.17 8.09
CA LEU A 172 -3.35 15.92 8.26
C LEU A 172 -1.98 16.20 8.88
#